data_AF-A0A4V2ZAP9-F1
#
_entry.id   AF-A0A4V2ZAP9-F1
#
_cell.length_a   1.000
_cell.length_b   1.000
_cell.length_c   1.000
_cell.angle_alpha   90.00
_cell.angle_beta   90.00
_cell.angle_gamma   90.00
#
_symmetry.space_group_name_H-M   'P 1'
#
loop_
_entity.id
_entity.type
_entity.pdbx_description
1 polymer ?
#
loop_
_entity_poly.entity_id
_entity_poly.type
_entity_poly.pdbx_seq_one_letter_code
_entity_poly.pdbx_strand_id
1 'polypeptide(L)' 'MDVSQVKEKVLKILEDFGMTGSKAAEAMGVTYATFRNKKNDNAKGHTFNEKNYSDLVEFIKKEAEKLL' A
#
# COMPACT_ATOMS: atom_id res chain seq x y z
N MET A 1 -9.89 11.24 -3.79
CA MET A 1 -10.34 10.52 -2.58
C MET A 1 -9.85 11.27 -1.36
N ASP A 2 -10.57 11.19 -0.24
CA ASP A 2 -10.02 11.69 1.03
C ASP A 2 -8.82 10.82 1.48
N VAL A 3 -7.87 11.42 2.18
CA VAL A 3 -6.66 10.76 2.68
C VAL A 3 -7.00 9.57 3.59
N SER A 4 -8.02 9.72 4.42
CA SER A 4 -8.49 8.67 5.34
C SER A 4 -9.02 7.47 4.55
N GLN A 5 -9.80 7.74 3.49
CA GLN A 5 -10.34 6.71 2.60
C GLN A 5 -9.24 5.96 1.83
N VAL A 6 -8.17 6.66 1.43
CA VAL A 6 -7.02 6.02 0.75
C VAL A 6 -6.33 5.04 1.69
N LYS A 7 -6.09 5.46 2.94
CA LYS A 7 -5.42 4.63 3.94
C LYS A 7 -6.22 3.36 4.22
N GLU A 8 -7.52 3.48 4.45
CA GLU A 8 -8.41 2.32 4.69
C GLU A 8 -8.37 1.33 3.53
N LYS A 9 -8.47 1.80 2.29
CA LYS A 9 -8.39 0.95 1.10
C LYS A 9 -7.06 0.23 0.97
N VAL A 10 -5.95 0.93 1.21
CA VAL A 10 -4.62 0.33 1.20
C VAL A 10 -4.53 -0.76 2.26
N LEU A 11 -4.90 -0.46 3.51
CA LEU A 11 -4.80 -1.43 4.61
C LEU A 11 -5.68 -2.66 4.35
N LYS A 12 -6.89 -2.47 3.83
CA LYS A 12 -7.78 -3.56 3.45
C LYS A 12 -7.16 -4.48 2.39
N ILE A 13 -6.56 -3.92 1.35
CA ILE A 13 -5.87 -4.72 0.32
C ILE A 13 -4.72 -5.53 0.93
N LEU A 14 -3.92 -4.94 1.82
CA LEU A 14 -2.81 -5.66 2.43
C LEU A 14 -3.28 -6.83 3.29
N GLU A 15 -4.40 -6.66 3.99
CA GLU A 15 -5.04 -7.72 4.77
C GLU A 15 -5.62 -8.81 3.88
N ASP A 16 -6.44 -8.45 2.89
CA ASP A 16 -7.11 -9.40 1.99
C ASP A 16 -6.11 -10.28 1.21
N PHE A 17 -4.93 -9.73 0.87
CA PHE A 17 -3.88 -10.44 0.13
C PHE A 17 -2.74 -10.98 1.02
N GLY A 18 -2.84 -10.83 2.35
CA GLY A 18 -1.81 -11.30 3.29
C GLY A 18 -0.41 -10.70 3.04
N MET A 19 -0.35 -9.46 2.54
CA MET A 19 0.91 -8.86 2.10
C MET A 19 1.77 -8.42 3.28
N THR A 20 3.04 -8.82 3.26
CA THR A 20 4.03 -8.32 4.22
C THR A 20 4.34 -6.85 3.95
N GLY A 21 4.75 -6.12 5.00
CA GLY A 21 5.10 -4.70 4.86
C GLY A 21 6.25 -4.43 3.90
N SER A 22 7.21 -5.35 3.79
CA SER A 22 8.30 -5.25 2.80
C SER A 22 7.78 -5.37 1.37
N LYS A 23 6.87 -6.32 1.11
CA LYS A 23 6.27 -6.50 -0.22
C LYS A 23 5.34 -5.35 -0.59
N ALA A 24 4.59 -4.84 0.38
CA ALA A 24 3.77 -3.64 0.20
C ALA A 24 4.60 -2.40 -0.15
N ALA A 25 5.75 -2.22 0.51
CA ALA A 25 6.68 -1.12 0.23
C ALA A 25 7.25 -1.22 -1.20
N GLU A 26 7.68 -2.42 -1.60
CA GLU A 26 8.14 -2.71 -2.97
C GLU A 26 7.04 -2.40 -4.00
N ALA A 27 5.82 -2.90 -3.79
CA ALA A 27 4.68 -2.68 -4.67
C ALA A 27 4.34 -1.19 -4.86
N MET A 28 4.50 -0.39 -3.81
CA MET A 28 4.23 1.05 -3.82
C MET A 28 5.42 1.91 -4.26
N GLY A 29 6.57 1.32 -4.56
CA GLY A 29 7.80 2.05 -4.92
C GLY A 29 8.34 2.93 -3.79
N VAL A 30 8.17 2.54 -2.52
CA VAL A 30 8.67 3.28 -1.35
C VAL A 30 9.60 2.40 -0.51
N THR A 31 10.41 3.02 0.35
CA THR A 31 11.21 2.26 1.32
C THR A 31 10.30 1.64 2.39
N TYR A 32 10.74 0.54 3.00
CA TYR A 32 10.02 -0.07 4.13
C TYR A 32 9.82 0.89 5.30
N ALA A 33 10.80 1.77 5.57
CA ALA A 33 10.68 2.80 6.59
C ALA A 33 9.56 3.81 6.25
N THR A 34 9.50 4.28 5.01
CA THR A 34 8.43 5.17 4.53
C THR A 34 7.07 4.49 4.60
N PHE A 35 6.97 3.22 4.20
CA PHE A 35 5.75 2.44 4.37
C PHE A 35 5.32 2.36 5.84
N ARG A 36 6.26 2.05 6.75
CA ARG A 36 5.96 1.93 8.18
C ARG A 36 5.47 3.25 8.78
N ASN A 37 6.05 4.37 8.35
CA ASN A 37 5.60 5.70 8.74
C ASN A 37 4.19 5.99 8.19
N LYS A 38 3.93 5.71 6.91
CA LYS A 38 2.60 5.88 6.28
C LYS A 38 1.51 5.05 6.95
N LYS A 39 1.85 3.86 7.43
CA LYS A 39 0.95 2.98 8.17
C LYS A 39 0.63 3.51 9.57
N ASN A 40 1.59 4.15 10.23
CA ASN A 40 1.47 4.63 11.60
C ASN A 40 0.62 5.92 11.71
N ASP A 41 -0.49 5.88 12.45
CA ASP A 41 -1.34 7.06 12.70
C ASP A 41 -0.62 8.19 13.45
N ASN A 42 0.43 7.87 14.20
CA ASN A 42 1.19 8.86 14.96
C ASN A 42 2.25 9.60 14.12
N ALA A 43 2.52 9.17 12.89
CA ALA A 43 3.51 9.79 12.01
C ALA A 43 2.89 10.94 11.20
N LYS A 44 2.88 12.14 11.79
CA LYS A 44 2.31 13.34 11.15
C LYS A 44 2.96 13.58 9.78
N GLY A 45 2.12 13.78 8.76
CA GLY A 45 2.54 14.11 7.39
C GLY A 45 2.94 12.91 6.51
N HIS A 46 3.07 11.70 7.09
CA HIS A 46 3.30 10.48 6.32
C HIS A 46 2.00 9.71 6.23
N THR A 47 1.26 9.91 5.13
CA THR A 47 0.03 9.17 4.83
C THR A 47 0.11 8.50 3.46
N PHE A 48 -0.69 7.47 3.25
CA PHE A 48 -0.88 6.89 1.92
C PHE A 48 -1.60 7.89 1.01
N ASN A 49 -1.21 7.92 -0.27
CA ASN A 49 -1.84 8.75 -1.28
C ASN A 49 -2.37 7.89 -2.44
N GLU A 50 -3.06 8.53 -3.38
CA GLU A 50 -3.68 7.83 -4.52
C GLU A 50 -2.66 7.07 -5.37
N LYS A 51 -1.43 7.58 -5.50
CA LYS A 51 -0.36 6.86 -6.18
C LYS A 51 -0.01 5.55 -5.47
N ASN A 52 0.15 5.57 -4.14
CA ASN A 52 0.43 4.35 -3.38
C ASN A 52 -0.69 3.30 -3.55
N TYR A 53 -1.95 3.74 -3.58
CA TYR A 53 -3.07 2.85 -3.87
C TYR A 53 -3.02 2.29 -5.30
N SER A 54 -2.82 3.15 -6.30
CA SER A 54 -2.76 2.74 -7.71
C SER A 54 -1.62 1.76 -7.97
N ASP A 55 -0.41 2.05 -7.47
CA ASP A 55 0.76 1.19 -7.63
C ASP A 55 0.52 -0.19 -6.99
N LEU A 56 -0.09 -0.23 -5.79
CA LEU A 56 -0.44 -1.47 -5.11
C LEU A 56 -1.43 -2.32 -5.92
N VAL A 57 -2.47 -1.69 -6.47
CA VAL A 57 -3.46 -2.37 -7.31
C VAL A 57 -2.83 -2.90 -8.60
N GLU A 58 -1.97 -2.10 -9.25
CA GLU A 58 -1.25 -2.53 -10.45
C GLU A 58 -0.33 -3.72 -10.16
N PHE A 59 0.38 -3.67 -9.04
CA PHE A 59 1.22 -4.78 -8.58
C PHE A 59 0.42 -6.08 -8.43
N ILE A 60 -0.72 -6.02 -7.75
CA ILE A 60 -1.59 -7.21 -7.55
C ILE A 60 -2.10 -7.76 -8.88
N LYS A 61 -2.51 -6.90 -9.82
CA LYS A 61 -2.93 -7.34 -11.16
C LYS A 61 -1.81 -8.08 -11.89
N LYS A 62 -0.59 -7.54 -11.85
CA LYS A 62 0.59 -8.19 -12.45
C LYS A 62 0.91 -9.53 -11.80
N GLU A 63 0.80 -9.65 -10.48
CA GLU A 63 1.01 -10.93 -9.80
C GLU A 63 -0.09 -11.94 -10.15
N ALA A 64 -1.35 -11.50 -10.27
CA ALA A 64 -2.45 -12.35 -10.69
C ALA A 64 -2.28 -12.85 -12.14
N GLU A 65 -1.80 -12.00 -13.04
CA GLU A 65 -1.50 -12.36 -14.44
C GLU A 65 -0.41 -13.44 -14.56
N LYS A 66 0.53 -13.52 -13.61
CA LYS A 66 1.57 -14.56 -13.61
C LYS A 66 1.06 -15.95 -13.19
N LEU A 67 -0.13 -16.01 -12.58
CA LEU A 67 -0.76 -17.24 -12.12
C LEU A 67 -1.69 -17.86 -13.18
N LEU A 68 -1.85 -17.18 -14.33
CA LEU A 68 -2.58 -17.63 -15.52
C LEU A 68 -1.61 -18.21 -16.55
#